data_AF-A0A7V2XXM0-F1
#
_entry.id   AF-A0A7V2XXM0-F1
#
_cell.length_a   1.000
_cell.length_b   1.000
_cell.length_c   1.000
_cell.angle_alpha   90.00
_cell.angle_beta   90.00
_cell.angle_gamma   90.00
#
_symmetry.space_group_name_H-M   'P 1'
#
loop_
_entity.id
_entity.type
_entity.pdbx_description
1 polymer ?
#
loop_
_entity_poly.entity_id
_entity_poly.type
_entity_poly.pdbx_seq_one_letter_code
_entity_poly.pdbx_strand_id
1 'polypeptide(L)'
;MEIFNFQKKKETTQSKKEEFLRYIKEQGLEIYAKPDTNFIDLLRTIRQYQDEFDEEILPNTPKRLINKVNNFVKNAKDKEIITLLKKINFDYKSILTSEKKEQEKASIILEAVLKAQSYEEVLKQNKNKEIAFLGFEDDPDISDVKEFIYKSFSPKLLQRCLISKIIYTPQKVLLPIENTAYVLPIDIYKQWEASMPEIKNKKVRARSFSGWNSDLSFSKKFFLTHIDIFSFYNEQLDKLEYLNSVSTEKRMRIYKLGTIIHEIAHHIYDYMMNTDERLQWKELVDKTQVITDYAKLYTDDEAKKSQYYNEFFAESIRLKITVPDYFKEKFPKINQFLSDKFSEIKS
;
A
#
# COMPACT_ATOMS: atom_id res chain seq x y z
N MET A 1 -9.27 8.23 -6.90
CA MET A 1 -8.60 9.28 -6.10
C MET A 1 -9.68 10.26 -5.67
N GLU A 2 -10.20 10.13 -4.44
CA GLU A 2 -11.25 11.06 -3.98
C GLU A 2 -10.63 12.43 -3.74
N ILE A 3 -10.94 13.33 -4.66
CA ILE A 3 -10.89 14.77 -4.47
C ILE A 3 -11.84 15.07 -3.30
N PHE A 4 -11.27 15.52 -2.19
CA PHE A 4 -11.97 16.04 -1.02
C PHE A 4 -13.10 16.99 -1.44
N ASN A 5 -14.35 16.55 -1.29
CA ASN A 5 -15.51 17.40 -1.42
C ASN A 5 -16.48 17.08 -0.28
N PHE A 6 -16.51 17.95 0.73
CA PHE A 6 -17.64 18.04 1.65
C PHE A 6 -17.87 19.50 2.03
N GLN A 7 -18.94 20.08 1.50
CA GLN A 7 -19.48 21.35 1.96
C GLN A 7 -20.43 21.14 3.16
N LYS A 8 -20.17 21.96 4.20
CA LYS A 8 -21.06 22.53 5.22
C LYS A 8 -21.80 21.61 6.21
N LYS A 9 -21.42 21.79 7.49
CA LYS A 9 -22.35 22.22 8.55
C LYS A 9 -21.66 23.30 9.41
N LYS A 10 -22.27 24.49 9.47
CA LYS A 10 -21.89 25.60 10.35
C LYS A 10 -22.74 25.48 11.61
N GLU A 11 -22.10 25.13 12.72
CA GLU A 11 -22.51 25.42 14.10
C GLU A 11 -21.21 25.60 14.90
N THR A 12 -21.17 26.61 15.77
CA THR A 12 -19.98 27.12 16.48
C THR A 12 -19.26 26.05 17.30
N THR A 13 -18.32 25.36 16.65
CA THR A 13 -17.39 24.40 17.26
C THR A 13 -16.01 24.79 16.75
N GLN A 14 -15.05 25.01 17.65
CA GLN A 14 -13.67 25.24 17.24
C GLN A 14 -13.20 24.01 16.42
N SER A 15 -12.42 24.20 15.35
CA SER A 15 -12.03 23.06 14.51
C SER A 15 -11.23 22.06 15.35
N LYS A 16 -11.44 20.76 15.16
CA LYS A 16 -10.66 19.69 15.83
C LYS A 16 -9.15 19.88 15.65
N LYS A 17 -8.75 20.43 14.51
CA LYS A 17 -7.36 20.81 14.22
C LYS A 17 -6.89 21.97 15.11
N GLU A 18 -7.70 23.00 15.29
CA GLU A 18 -7.39 24.13 16.17
C GLU A 18 -7.31 23.70 17.64
N GLU A 19 -8.20 22.83 18.09
CA GLU A 19 -8.17 22.27 19.44
C GLU A 19 -6.93 21.40 19.67
N PHE A 20 -6.57 20.56 18.70
CA PHE A 20 -5.34 19.77 18.73
C PHE A 20 -4.09 20.66 18.74
N LEU A 21 -4.00 21.65 17.84
CA LEU A 21 -2.84 22.55 17.78
C LEU A 21 -2.72 23.40 19.05
N ARG A 22 -3.86 23.83 19.63
CA ARG A 22 -3.88 24.49 20.93
C ARG A 22 -3.38 23.56 22.03
N TYR A 23 -3.87 22.32 22.10
CA TYR A 23 -3.39 21.33 23.08
C TYR A 23 -1.88 21.11 22.95
N ILE A 24 -1.37 20.88 21.74
CA ILE A 24 0.07 20.69 21.52
C ILE A 24 0.88 21.91 21.97
N LYS A 25 0.38 23.13 21.71
CA LYS A 25 1.02 24.37 22.14
C LYS A 25 0.97 24.56 23.66
N GLU A 26 -0.19 24.30 24.29
CA GLU A 26 -0.38 24.41 25.74
C GLU A 26 0.49 23.42 26.52
N GLN A 27 0.76 22.25 25.93
CA GLN A 27 1.64 21.23 26.52
C GLN A 27 3.13 21.42 26.17
N GLY A 28 3.50 22.42 25.35
CA GLY A 28 4.89 22.62 24.90
C GLY A 28 5.43 21.50 24.01
N LEU A 29 4.55 20.88 23.21
CA LEU A 29 4.82 19.68 22.42
C LEU A 29 4.97 19.99 20.91
N GLU A 30 5.26 21.24 20.54
CA GLU A 30 5.24 21.70 19.14
C GLU A 30 6.22 20.96 18.24
N ILE A 31 7.27 20.35 18.82
CA ILE A 31 8.20 19.48 18.09
C ILE A 31 7.51 18.25 17.47
N TYR A 32 6.41 17.77 18.07
CA TYR A 32 5.65 16.61 17.62
C TYR A 32 4.50 16.99 16.66
N ALA A 33 4.24 18.29 16.47
CA ALA A 33 3.37 18.78 15.40
C ALA A 33 4.10 18.92 14.05
N LYS A 34 5.41 18.66 13.99
CA LYS A 34 6.19 18.71 12.75
C LYS A 34 5.88 17.47 11.89
N PRO A 35 5.67 17.63 10.56
CA PRO A 35 5.48 16.48 9.68
C PRO A 35 6.73 15.58 9.67
N ASP A 36 6.52 14.27 9.55
CA ASP A 36 7.59 13.28 9.50
C ASP A 36 8.57 13.57 8.35
N THR A 37 9.87 13.66 8.65
CA THR A 37 10.91 13.93 7.66
C THR A 37 10.98 12.87 6.58
N ASN A 38 10.74 11.59 6.91
CA ASN A 38 10.68 10.52 5.90
C ASN A 38 9.51 10.72 4.93
N PHE A 39 8.37 11.15 5.46
CA PHE A 39 7.20 11.48 4.66
C PHE A 39 7.47 12.71 3.79
N ILE A 40 8.12 13.75 4.32
CA ILE A 40 8.53 14.94 3.56
C ILE A 40 9.51 14.57 2.43
N ASP A 41 10.53 13.78 2.72
CA ASP A 41 11.52 13.38 1.71
C ASP A 41 10.87 12.56 0.60
N LEU A 42 9.97 11.66 0.98
CA LEU A 42 9.20 10.89 0.03
C LEU A 42 8.25 11.78 -0.81
N LEU A 43 7.57 12.76 -0.22
CA LEU A 43 6.81 13.77 -0.97
C LEU A 43 7.69 14.58 -1.92
N ARG A 44 8.92 14.91 -1.53
CA ARG A 44 9.89 15.60 -2.39
C ARG A 44 10.29 14.72 -3.57
N THR A 45 10.56 13.43 -3.32
CA THR A 45 10.85 12.46 -4.37
C THR A 45 9.70 12.35 -5.38
N ILE A 46 8.44 12.25 -4.91
CA ILE A 46 7.28 12.23 -5.81
C ILE A 46 7.27 13.48 -6.69
N ARG A 47 7.39 14.67 -6.09
CA ARG A 47 7.34 15.93 -6.85
C ARG A 47 8.44 15.98 -7.90
N GLN A 48 9.66 15.59 -7.54
CA GLN A 48 10.76 15.50 -8.50
C GLN A 48 10.40 14.57 -9.68
N TYR A 49 9.86 13.38 -9.43
CA TYR A 49 9.46 12.46 -10.51
C TYR A 49 8.26 12.97 -11.33
N GLN A 50 7.35 13.72 -10.72
CA GLN A 50 6.25 14.39 -11.42
C GLN A 50 6.79 15.48 -12.34
N ASP A 51 7.62 16.38 -11.82
CA ASP A 51 8.22 17.48 -12.56
C ASP A 51 9.09 16.95 -13.72
N GLU A 52 9.95 15.95 -13.47
CA GLU A 52 10.78 15.33 -14.51
C GLU A 52 9.96 14.69 -15.64
N PHE A 53 8.81 14.05 -15.35
CA PHE A 53 7.97 13.46 -16.40
C PHE A 53 7.10 14.50 -17.11
N ASP A 54 6.57 15.49 -16.39
CA ASP A 54 5.77 16.57 -17.01
C ASP A 54 6.63 17.44 -17.93
N GLU A 55 7.91 17.61 -17.62
CA GLU A 55 8.93 18.21 -18.49
C GLU A 55 9.43 17.25 -19.58
N GLU A 56 9.34 15.92 -19.40
CA GLU A 56 9.45 14.93 -20.48
C GLU A 56 8.21 14.98 -21.37
N ILE A 57 8.10 16.07 -22.12
CA ILE A 57 7.17 16.15 -23.23
C ILE A 57 7.49 14.96 -24.16
N LEU A 58 6.43 14.30 -24.65
CA LEU A 58 6.40 13.27 -25.70
C LEU A 58 7.51 13.30 -26.80
N PRO A 59 8.11 14.42 -27.26
CA PRO A 59 9.24 14.46 -28.19
C PRO A 59 10.43 13.53 -27.92
N ASN A 60 10.75 13.17 -26.68
CA ASN A 60 11.83 12.20 -26.41
C ASN A 60 11.39 10.73 -26.58
N THR A 61 10.09 10.50 -26.80
CA THR A 61 9.56 9.18 -27.13
C THR A 61 9.96 8.80 -28.57
N PRO A 62 10.62 7.65 -28.79
CA PRO A 62 10.98 7.23 -30.15
C PRO A 62 9.76 7.19 -31.07
N LYS A 63 9.84 7.81 -32.26
CA LYS A 63 8.75 7.78 -33.27
C LYS A 63 8.22 6.37 -33.54
N ARG A 64 9.10 5.36 -33.43
CA ARG A 64 8.75 3.94 -33.53
C ARG A 64 7.70 3.52 -32.49
N LEU A 65 7.84 3.97 -31.24
CA LEU A 65 6.88 3.65 -30.17
C LEU A 65 5.55 4.36 -30.38
N ILE A 66 5.58 5.64 -30.78
CA ILE A 66 4.36 6.39 -31.14
C ILE A 66 3.58 5.67 -32.24
N ASN A 67 4.26 5.27 -33.33
CA ASN A 67 3.64 4.53 -34.42
C ASN A 67 3.08 3.17 -33.97
N LYS A 68 3.80 2.47 -33.08
CA LYS A 68 3.36 1.19 -32.51
C LYS A 68 2.08 1.36 -31.69
N VAL A 69 1.99 2.40 -30.86
CA VAL A 69 0.79 2.72 -30.07
C VAL A 69 -0.38 3.14 -30.97
N ASN A 70 -0.14 3.99 -31.98
CA ASN A 70 -1.18 4.37 -32.94
C ASN A 70 -1.76 3.15 -33.66
N ASN A 71 -0.91 2.21 -34.08
CA ASN A 71 -1.37 0.95 -34.69
C ASN A 71 -2.10 0.05 -33.68
N PHE A 72 -1.67 0.05 -32.41
CA PHE A 72 -2.34 -0.67 -31.34
C PHE A 72 -3.75 -0.13 -31.08
N VAL A 73 -3.96 1.19 -31.06
CA VAL A 73 -5.29 1.80 -30.90
C VAL A 73 -6.25 1.34 -31.98
N LYS A 74 -5.76 1.17 -33.21
CA LYS A 74 -6.59 0.76 -34.36
C LYS A 74 -6.95 -0.72 -34.33
N ASN A 75 -6.01 -1.59 -33.94
CA ASN A 75 -6.14 -3.03 -34.18
C ASN A 75 -6.04 -3.92 -32.93
N ALA A 76 -5.61 -3.39 -31.78
CA ALA A 76 -5.54 -4.04 -30.47
C ALA A 76 -4.81 -5.41 -30.40
N LYS A 77 -3.88 -5.68 -31.31
CA LYS A 77 -3.22 -7.00 -31.46
C LYS A 77 -1.78 -7.08 -30.98
N ASP A 78 -1.18 -5.95 -30.59
CA ASP A 78 0.22 -5.94 -30.17
C ASP A 78 0.39 -6.59 -28.79
N LYS A 79 0.91 -7.82 -28.77
CA LYS A 79 1.08 -8.61 -27.54
C LYS A 79 2.04 -7.98 -26.55
N GLU A 80 3.04 -7.25 -27.02
CA GLU A 80 4.04 -6.60 -26.16
C GLU A 80 3.41 -5.43 -25.41
N ILE A 81 2.63 -4.59 -26.12
CA ILE A 81 1.85 -3.52 -25.48
C ILE A 81 0.85 -4.10 -24.49
N ILE A 82 0.08 -5.13 -24.85
CA ILE A 82 -0.87 -5.79 -23.93
C ILE A 82 -0.17 -6.28 -22.67
N THR A 83 1.00 -6.89 -22.80
CA THR A 83 1.77 -7.42 -21.68
C THR A 83 2.21 -6.29 -20.73
N LEU A 84 2.73 -5.18 -21.27
CA LEU A 84 3.10 -4.00 -20.49
C LEU A 84 1.91 -3.39 -19.76
N LEU A 85 0.77 -3.22 -20.45
CA LEU A 85 -0.43 -2.62 -19.87
C LEU A 85 -1.04 -3.51 -18.77
N LYS A 86 -1.13 -4.82 -18.98
CA LYS A 86 -1.61 -5.77 -17.95
C LYS A 86 -0.72 -5.76 -16.70
N LYS A 87 0.59 -5.60 -16.87
CA LYS A 87 1.56 -5.57 -15.77
C LYS A 87 1.31 -4.44 -14.79
N ILE A 88 0.94 -3.25 -15.30
CA ILE A 88 0.60 -2.09 -14.47
C ILE A 88 -0.90 -2.00 -14.15
N ASN A 89 -1.63 -3.11 -14.36
CA ASN A 89 -3.07 -3.20 -14.17
C ASN A 89 -3.88 -2.12 -14.92
N PHE A 90 -3.44 -1.75 -16.12
CA PHE A 90 -4.09 -0.70 -16.93
C PHE A 90 -5.23 -1.28 -17.76
N ASP A 91 -6.45 -0.73 -17.58
CA ASP A 91 -7.64 -1.14 -18.33
C ASP A 91 -7.69 -0.54 -19.74
N TYR A 92 -6.81 -1.05 -20.60
CA TYR A 92 -6.72 -0.61 -21.99
C TYR A 92 -7.99 -0.92 -22.79
N LYS A 93 -8.75 -1.96 -22.43
CA LYS A 93 -9.96 -2.37 -23.17
C LYS A 93 -11.05 -1.30 -23.07
N SER A 94 -11.27 -0.75 -21.87
CA SER A 94 -12.20 0.36 -21.69
C SER A 94 -11.75 1.63 -22.42
N ILE A 95 -10.44 1.91 -22.45
CA ILE A 95 -9.92 3.04 -23.23
C ILE A 95 -10.17 2.86 -24.74
N LEU A 96 -9.89 1.67 -25.28
CA LEU A 96 -10.09 1.38 -26.71
C LEU A 96 -11.57 1.48 -27.13
N THR A 97 -12.49 1.07 -26.25
CA THR A 97 -13.95 1.07 -26.50
C THR A 97 -14.63 2.40 -26.13
N SER A 98 -13.94 3.32 -25.48
CA SER A 98 -14.49 4.64 -25.13
C SER A 98 -14.82 5.51 -26.34
N GLU A 99 -15.65 6.53 -26.15
CA GLU A 99 -16.02 7.52 -27.18
C GLU A 99 -14.90 8.54 -27.49
N LYS A 100 -13.74 8.44 -26.83
CA LYS A 100 -12.60 9.33 -27.03
C LYS A 100 -12.06 9.26 -28.47
N LYS A 101 -11.48 10.37 -28.93
CA LYS A 101 -10.84 10.41 -30.26
C LYS A 101 -9.63 9.47 -30.30
N GLU A 102 -9.28 8.94 -31.48
CA GLU A 102 -8.12 8.04 -31.62
C GLU A 102 -6.82 8.65 -31.06
N GLN A 103 -6.61 9.95 -31.27
CA GLN A 103 -5.44 10.65 -30.78
C GLN A 103 -5.40 10.74 -29.25
N GLU A 104 -6.54 10.93 -28.60
CA GLU A 104 -6.64 10.92 -27.13
C GLU A 104 -6.40 9.52 -26.58
N LYS A 105 -6.98 8.49 -27.21
CA LYS A 105 -6.72 7.08 -26.86
C LYS A 105 -5.24 6.74 -26.99
N ALA A 106 -4.61 7.18 -28.08
CA ALA A 106 -3.18 6.97 -28.32
C ALA A 106 -2.31 7.64 -27.25
N SER A 107 -2.63 8.88 -26.85
CA SER A 107 -1.90 9.58 -25.78
C SER A 107 -1.98 8.82 -24.46
N ILE A 108 -3.19 8.44 -24.02
CA ILE A 108 -3.39 7.73 -22.74
C ILE A 108 -2.65 6.38 -22.74
N ILE A 109 -2.75 5.62 -23.84
CA ILE A 109 -2.07 4.33 -23.94
C ILE A 109 -0.55 4.52 -23.99
N LEU A 110 -0.05 5.55 -24.67
CA LEU A 110 1.37 5.85 -24.72
C LEU A 110 1.92 6.19 -23.34
N GLU A 111 1.25 7.05 -22.57
CA GLU A 111 1.62 7.35 -21.19
C GLU A 111 1.66 6.09 -20.32
N ALA A 112 0.65 5.23 -20.44
CA ALA A 112 0.62 3.96 -19.71
C ALA A 112 1.78 3.02 -20.10
N VAL A 113 2.13 2.96 -21.40
CA VAL A 113 3.28 2.18 -21.88
C VAL A 113 4.60 2.75 -21.36
N LEU A 114 4.78 4.07 -21.38
CA LEU A 114 5.97 4.74 -20.84
C LEU A 114 6.10 4.50 -19.33
N LYS A 115 4.99 4.61 -18.58
CA LYS A 115 4.96 4.27 -17.16
C LYS A 115 5.36 2.81 -16.93
N ALA A 116 4.83 1.87 -17.71
CA ALA A 116 5.22 0.46 -17.62
C ALA A 116 6.70 0.23 -17.94
N GLN A 117 7.29 0.99 -18.87
CA GLN A 117 8.73 0.92 -19.17
C GLN A 117 9.58 1.46 -18.02
N SER A 118 9.15 2.55 -17.35
CA SER A 118 9.86 3.12 -16.20
C SER A 118 10.00 2.12 -15.04
N TYR A 119 9.05 1.18 -14.87
CA TYR A 119 9.18 0.10 -13.90
C TYR A 119 10.45 -0.74 -14.12
N GLU A 120 10.72 -1.13 -15.37
CA GLU A 120 11.92 -1.91 -15.72
C GLU A 120 13.21 -1.12 -15.48
N GLU A 121 13.18 0.18 -15.75
CA GLU A 121 14.31 1.08 -15.50
C GLU A 121 14.63 1.15 -14.01
N VAL A 122 13.61 1.36 -13.17
CA VAL A 122 13.77 1.39 -11.71
C VAL A 122 14.26 0.03 -11.19
N LEU A 123 13.75 -1.09 -11.71
CA LEU A 123 14.25 -2.42 -11.35
C LEU A 123 15.73 -2.59 -11.69
N LYS A 124 16.15 -2.13 -12.88
CA LYS A 124 17.53 -2.22 -13.33
C LYS A 124 18.45 -1.35 -12.47
N GLN A 125 18.04 -0.13 -12.15
CA GLN A 125 18.80 0.81 -11.31
C GLN A 125 18.93 0.34 -9.86
N ASN A 126 17.97 -0.45 -9.37
CA ASN A 126 17.95 -0.95 -8.00
C ASN A 126 18.36 -2.43 -7.90
N LYS A 127 18.85 -3.01 -8.99
CA LYS A 127 19.40 -4.36 -9.02
C LYS A 127 20.51 -4.47 -7.98
N ASN A 128 20.35 -5.41 -7.05
CA ASN A 128 21.26 -5.69 -5.92
C ASN A 128 21.28 -4.67 -4.78
N LYS A 129 20.41 -3.65 -4.78
CA LYS A 129 20.26 -2.82 -3.57
C LYS A 129 19.52 -3.62 -2.51
N GLU A 130 20.08 -3.63 -1.30
CA GLU A 130 19.46 -4.24 -0.14
C GLU A 130 18.35 -3.35 0.40
N ILE A 131 17.28 -3.96 0.91
CA ILE A 131 16.20 -3.25 1.59
C ILE A 131 16.67 -2.88 2.98
N ALA A 132 16.55 -1.59 3.33
CA ALA A 132 16.88 -1.14 4.67
C ALA A 132 15.78 -1.50 5.66
N PHE A 133 16.15 -2.07 6.81
CA PHE A 133 15.27 -2.27 7.96
C PHE A 133 15.78 -1.38 9.08
N LEU A 134 14.95 -0.47 9.58
CA LEU A 134 15.38 0.58 10.50
C LEU A 134 14.45 0.63 11.71
N GLY A 135 15.02 0.74 12.92
CA GLY A 135 14.27 0.99 14.16
C GLY A 135 13.63 -0.23 14.81
N PHE A 136 14.10 -1.43 14.46
CA PHE A 136 13.63 -2.71 15.00
C PHE A 136 14.56 -3.31 16.07
N GLU A 137 15.76 -2.77 16.21
CA GLU A 137 16.87 -3.34 16.97
C GLU A 137 16.52 -3.53 18.45
N ASP A 138 15.72 -2.60 19.01
CA ASP A 138 15.36 -2.58 20.43
C ASP A 138 14.00 -3.25 20.74
N ASP A 139 13.30 -3.79 19.73
CA ASP A 139 12.03 -4.48 19.95
C ASP A 139 12.27 -5.99 20.19
N PRO A 140 12.15 -6.50 21.42
CA PRO A 140 12.51 -7.88 21.76
C PRO A 140 11.63 -8.92 21.06
N ASP A 141 10.45 -8.53 20.58
CA ASP A 141 9.56 -9.45 19.87
C ASP A 141 9.98 -9.67 18.42
N ILE A 142 10.72 -8.73 17.80
CA ILE A 142 10.96 -8.70 16.35
C ILE A 142 12.35 -8.16 15.96
N SER A 143 13.36 -8.29 16.83
CA SER A 143 14.74 -7.84 16.55
C SER A 143 15.35 -8.55 15.33
N ASP A 144 14.87 -9.75 14.98
CA ASP A 144 15.25 -10.55 13.82
C ASP A 144 14.35 -10.34 12.59
N VAL A 145 13.56 -9.25 12.54
CA VAL A 145 12.56 -9.02 11.48
C VAL A 145 13.15 -9.15 10.07
N LYS A 146 14.37 -8.64 9.84
CA LYS A 146 15.03 -8.68 8.53
C LYS A 146 15.22 -10.11 8.05
N GLU A 147 15.69 -10.98 8.94
CA GLU A 147 15.96 -12.39 8.67
C GLU A 147 14.64 -13.14 8.45
N PHE A 148 13.64 -12.85 9.28
CA PHE A 148 12.30 -13.43 9.13
C PHE A 148 11.65 -13.04 7.79
N ILE A 149 11.73 -11.77 7.38
CA ILE A 149 11.19 -11.29 6.10
C ILE A 149 11.93 -11.92 4.92
N TYR A 150 13.26 -12.03 4.94
CA TYR A 150 14.01 -12.70 3.87
C TYR A 150 13.84 -14.22 3.83
N LYS A 151 13.47 -14.84 4.95
CA LYS A 151 13.04 -16.24 4.96
C LYS A 151 11.68 -16.43 4.29
N SER A 152 10.78 -15.45 4.47
CA SER A 152 9.39 -15.50 4.00
C SER A 152 9.24 -15.03 2.55
N PHE A 153 10.06 -14.08 2.11
CA PHE A 153 10.00 -13.49 0.77
C PHE A 153 11.38 -13.50 0.11
N SER A 154 11.44 -13.92 -1.15
CA SER A 154 12.69 -13.84 -1.91
C SER A 154 13.13 -12.36 -2.03
N PRO A 155 14.44 -12.04 -1.91
CA PRO A 155 14.93 -10.68 -2.14
C PRO A 155 14.54 -10.13 -3.53
N LYS A 156 14.47 -11.02 -4.53
CA LYS A 156 14.03 -10.70 -5.89
C LYS A 156 12.56 -10.29 -5.96
N LEU A 157 11.69 -10.92 -5.17
CA LEU A 157 10.28 -10.54 -5.06
C LEU A 157 10.15 -9.15 -4.45
N LEU A 158 10.84 -8.89 -3.33
CA LEU A 158 10.77 -7.59 -2.65
C LEU A 158 11.34 -6.45 -3.52
N GLN A 159 12.43 -6.70 -4.27
CA GLN A 159 12.94 -5.75 -5.27
C GLN A 159 11.93 -5.46 -6.38
N ARG A 160 11.24 -6.49 -6.88
CA ARG A 160 10.16 -6.32 -7.86
C ARG A 160 8.95 -5.56 -7.31
N CYS A 161 8.77 -5.58 -6.00
CA CYS A 161 7.77 -4.79 -5.29
C CYS A 161 8.21 -3.34 -5.01
N LEU A 162 9.39 -2.93 -5.51
CA LEU A 162 9.96 -1.59 -5.35
C LEU A 162 10.04 -1.11 -3.90
N ILE A 163 10.14 -2.04 -2.95
CA ILE A 163 10.33 -1.71 -1.53
C ILE A 163 11.80 -1.33 -1.35
N SER A 164 12.05 -0.12 -0.84
CA SER A 164 13.39 0.37 -0.55
C SER A 164 13.77 0.27 0.92
N LYS A 165 12.80 0.51 1.80
CA LYS A 165 12.99 0.50 3.24
C LYS A 165 11.70 0.10 3.96
N ILE A 166 11.88 -0.57 5.08
CA ILE A 166 10.86 -0.86 6.07
C ILE A 166 11.32 -0.17 7.34
N ILE A 167 10.56 0.82 7.78
CA ILE A 167 10.90 1.67 8.92
C ILE A 167 9.93 1.34 10.04
N TYR A 168 10.46 1.07 11.23
CA TYR A 168 9.68 1.07 12.45
C TYR A 168 10.07 2.26 13.29
N THR A 169 9.08 3.09 13.60
CA THR A 169 9.25 4.24 14.49
C THR A 169 8.52 3.94 15.79
N PRO A 170 9.13 3.15 16.70
CA PRO A 170 8.44 2.66 17.88
C PRO A 170 7.87 3.80 18.70
N GLN A 171 6.77 3.49 19.38
CA GLN A 171 6.09 4.38 20.30
C GLN A 171 5.54 5.67 19.68
N LYS A 172 5.22 5.67 18.38
CA LYS A 172 4.52 6.79 17.75
C LYS A 172 3.18 6.39 17.14
N VAL A 173 2.24 7.32 17.07
CA VAL A 173 0.93 7.13 16.47
C VAL A 173 0.77 8.15 15.35
N LEU A 174 0.47 7.66 14.15
CA LEU A 174 0.05 8.51 13.04
C LEU A 174 -1.44 8.81 13.20
N LEU A 175 -1.75 10.10 13.38
CA LEU A 175 -3.07 10.62 13.65
C LEU A 175 -3.48 11.59 12.52
N PRO A 176 -4.38 11.18 11.61
CA PRO A 176 -5.00 12.08 10.65
C PRO A 176 -6.07 12.91 11.34
N ILE A 177 -5.86 14.23 11.42
CA ILE A 177 -6.87 15.20 11.85
C ILE A 177 -7.21 16.07 10.65
N GLU A 178 -8.46 15.98 10.20
CA GLU A 178 -8.90 16.61 8.96
C GLU A 178 -7.98 16.22 7.78
N ASN A 179 -7.31 17.19 7.15
CA ASN A 179 -6.42 16.98 6.00
C ASN A 179 -4.93 17.00 6.38
N THR A 180 -4.60 16.83 7.66
CA THR A 180 -3.22 16.88 8.15
C THR A 180 -2.88 15.63 8.95
N ALA A 181 -1.74 15.03 8.64
CA ALA A 181 -1.21 13.87 9.32
C ALA A 181 -0.19 14.31 10.39
N TYR A 182 -0.44 13.93 11.64
CA TYR A 182 0.42 14.23 12.79
C TYR A 182 1.03 12.95 13.34
N VAL A 183 2.29 12.99 13.76
CA VAL A 183 2.99 11.83 14.34
C VAL A 183 3.31 12.15 15.80
N LEU A 184 2.64 11.46 16.71
CA LEU A 184 2.71 11.74 18.15
C LEU A 184 3.34 10.58 18.91
N PRO A 185 4.16 10.83 19.95
CA PRO A 185 4.50 9.80 20.92
C PRO A 185 3.25 9.17 21.56
N ILE A 186 3.31 7.88 21.89
CA ILE A 186 2.17 7.12 22.43
C ILE A 186 1.64 7.75 23.73
N ASP A 187 2.52 8.16 24.64
CA ASP A 187 2.16 8.76 25.92
C ASP A 187 1.36 10.06 25.74
N ILE A 188 1.82 10.91 24.82
CA ILE A 188 1.09 12.12 24.41
C ILE A 188 -0.25 11.75 23.77
N TYR A 189 -0.24 10.77 22.87
CA TYR A 189 -1.46 10.28 22.23
C TYR A 189 -2.48 9.77 23.25
N LYS A 190 -2.06 9.05 24.30
CA LYS A 190 -2.97 8.55 25.36
C LYS A 190 -3.62 9.68 26.13
N GLN A 191 -2.84 10.70 26.52
CA GLN A 191 -3.38 11.86 27.23
C GLN A 191 -4.43 12.57 26.38
N TRP A 192 -4.14 12.71 25.09
CA TRP A 192 -5.06 13.30 24.14
C TRP A 192 -6.30 12.43 23.86
N GLU A 193 -6.14 11.10 23.74
CA GLU A 193 -7.25 10.16 23.56
C GLU A 193 -8.21 10.16 24.76
N ALA A 194 -7.69 10.45 25.96
CA ALA A 194 -8.49 10.62 27.16
C ALA A 194 -9.26 11.96 27.17
N SER A 195 -8.69 13.02 26.62
CA SER A 195 -9.32 14.36 26.57
C SER A 195 -10.25 14.56 25.37
N MET A 196 -10.04 13.85 24.26
CA MET A 196 -10.83 13.94 23.01
C MET A 196 -11.21 12.55 22.46
N PRO A 197 -12.04 11.78 23.20
CA PRO A 197 -12.37 10.40 22.84
C PRO A 197 -13.13 10.26 21.51
N GLU A 198 -13.75 11.31 20.99
CA GLU A 198 -14.50 11.32 19.74
C GLU A 198 -13.63 11.32 18.47
N ILE A 199 -12.31 11.46 18.60
CA ILE A 199 -11.36 11.40 17.47
C ILE A 199 -10.69 10.00 17.35
N LYS A 200 -11.09 9.04 18.19
CA LYS A 200 -10.54 7.68 18.33
C LYS A 200 -10.47 6.82 17.05
N ASN A 201 -11.19 7.15 15.99
CA ASN A 201 -11.53 6.17 14.94
C ASN A 201 -10.58 6.08 13.74
N LYS A 202 -9.45 6.81 13.70
CA LYS A 202 -8.51 6.72 12.56
C LYS A 202 -7.04 6.62 12.98
N LYS A 203 -6.70 5.68 13.89
CA LYS A 203 -5.29 5.32 14.13
C LYS A 203 -4.71 4.65 12.88
N VAL A 204 -3.57 5.13 12.38
CA VAL A 204 -2.85 4.45 11.30
C VAL A 204 -1.65 3.73 11.91
N ARG A 205 -1.70 2.40 11.91
CA ARG A 205 -0.69 1.52 12.54
C ARG A 205 0.55 1.36 11.68
N ALA A 206 0.31 1.28 10.40
CA ALA A 206 1.32 1.17 9.37
C ALA A 206 0.80 1.79 8.08
N ARG A 207 1.72 2.05 7.15
CA ARG A 207 1.39 2.56 5.83
C ARG A 207 2.35 2.00 4.79
N SER A 208 1.81 1.28 3.84
CA SER A 208 2.41 1.06 2.53
C SER A 208 2.20 2.27 1.61
N PHE A 209 3.25 2.64 0.88
CA PHE A 209 3.21 3.70 -0.13
C PHE A 209 3.13 3.17 -1.57
N SER A 210 2.88 1.86 -1.74
CA SER A 210 2.71 1.20 -3.05
C SER A 210 1.63 1.85 -3.92
N GLY A 211 0.54 2.31 -3.29
CA GLY A 211 -0.61 2.94 -3.95
C GLY A 211 -0.23 4.10 -4.88
N TRP A 212 0.85 4.81 -4.60
CA TRP A 212 1.30 5.95 -5.39
C TRP A 212 1.88 5.59 -6.76
N ASN A 213 2.44 4.39 -6.88
CA ASN A 213 2.84 3.86 -8.19
C ASN A 213 1.64 3.27 -8.93
N SER A 214 0.69 2.67 -8.21
CA SER A 214 -0.50 2.04 -8.81
C SER A 214 -1.54 3.05 -9.30
N ASP A 215 -1.61 4.24 -8.70
CA ASP A 215 -2.51 5.30 -9.12
C ASP A 215 -1.91 6.06 -10.32
N LEU A 216 -2.55 5.88 -11.48
CA LEU A 216 -2.14 6.50 -12.75
C LEU A 216 -2.26 8.03 -12.73
N SER A 217 -3.12 8.59 -11.87
CA SER A 217 -3.24 10.03 -11.68
C SER A 217 -2.22 10.60 -10.70
N PHE A 218 -1.54 9.76 -9.93
CA PHE A 218 -0.62 10.22 -8.89
C PHE A 218 0.82 10.34 -9.38
N SER A 219 1.31 9.36 -10.12
CA SER A 219 2.66 9.39 -10.69
C SER A 219 2.68 8.85 -12.10
N LYS A 220 3.52 9.45 -12.94
CA LYS A 220 3.75 9.03 -14.32
C LYS A 220 4.92 8.06 -14.48
N LYS A 221 5.82 7.95 -13.48
CA LYS A 221 6.87 6.93 -13.40
C LYS A 221 6.74 6.08 -12.15
N PHE A 222 7.31 4.88 -12.19
CA PHE A 222 7.57 4.12 -10.99
C PHE A 222 8.73 4.73 -10.21
N PHE A 223 8.69 4.60 -8.89
CA PHE A 223 9.81 4.93 -8.00
C PHE A 223 9.84 3.97 -6.82
N LEU A 224 10.96 3.98 -6.09
CA LEU A 224 11.08 3.19 -4.86
C LEU A 224 10.16 3.73 -3.76
N THR A 225 9.39 2.84 -3.15
CA THR A 225 8.45 3.17 -2.07
C THR A 225 8.94 2.57 -0.76
N HIS A 226 8.41 3.06 0.36
CA HIS A 226 8.73 2.55 1.68
C HIS A 226 7.48 1.98 2.38
N ILE A 227 7.73 1.28 3.48
CA ILE A 227 6.71 0.82 4.42
C ILE A 227 7.06 1.42 5.77
N ASP A 228 6.12 2.14 6.36
CA ASP A 228 6.27 2.71 7.69
C ASP A 228 5.38 1.96 8.68
N ILE A 229 5.97 1.56 9.80
CA ILE A 229 5.31 0.97 10.95
C ILE A 229 5.41 1.98 12.09
N PHE A 230 4.28 2.41 12.63
CA PHE A 230 4.24 3.44 13.68
C PHE A 230 4.08 2.83 15.06
N SER A 231 3.13 1.90 15.24
CA SER A 231 2.85 1.35 16.57
C SER A 231 2.01 0.08 16.55
N PHE A 232 2.25 -0.74 17.58
CA PHE A 232 1.50 -1.95 17.93
C PHE A 232 0.74 -1.80 19.26
N TYR A 233 0.45 -0.55 19.65
CA TYR A 233 -0.06 -0.20 20.97
C TYR A 233 -1.51 -0.61 21.24
N ASN A 234 -1.78 -1.11 22.47
CA ASN A 234 -3.13 -1.44 22.98
C ASN A 234 -3.90 -2.48 22.15
N GLU A 235 -3.19 -3.40 21.51
CA GLU A 235 -3.83 -4.45 20.71
C GLU A 235 -4.42 -5.55 21.60
N GLN A 236 -5.72 -5.81 21.42
CA GLN A 236 -6.44 -6.85 22.13
C GLN A 236 -6.25 -8.19 21.41
N LEU A 237 -5.06 -8.77 21.55
CA LEU A 237 -4.66 -9.98 20.81
C LEU A 237 -5.59 -11.17 21.04
N ASP A 238 -6.23 -11.25 22.20
CA ASP A 238 -7.18 -12.33 22.53
C ASP A 238 -8.48 -12.27 21.73
N LYS A 239 -8.75 -11.16 21.04
CA LYS A 239 -9.89 -11.04 20.12
C LYS A 239 -9.57 -11.51 18.70
N LEU A 240 -8.31 -11.83 18.40
CA LEU A 240 -7.88 -12.24 17.08
C LEU A 240 -7.90 -13.77 16.97
N GLU A 241 -8.97 -14.33 16.39
CA GLU A 241 -9.20 -15.78 16.32
C GLU A 241 -7.97 -16.56 15.83
N TYR A 242 -7.29 -16.05 14.81
CA TYR A 242 -6.14 -16.70 14.20
C TYR A 242 -4.92 -16.82 15.14
N LEU A 243 -4.88 -16.06 16.25
CA LEU A 243 -3.84 -16.17 17.29
C LEU A 243 -4.20 -17.17 18.40
N ASN A 244 -5.40 -17.75 18.40
CA ASN A 244 -5.82 -18.66 19.47
C ASN A 244 -4.94 -19.91 19.57
N SER A 245 -4.41 -20.39 18.44
CA SER A 245 -3.48 -21.52 18.38
C SER A 245 -2.02 -21.15 18.72
N VAL A 246 -1.71 -19.86 18.88
CA VAL A 246 -0.38 -19.36 19.22
C VAL A 246 -0.27 -19.19 20.73
N SER A 247 0.83 -19.66 21.32
CA SER A 247 1.11 -19.50 22.75
C SER A 247 1.12 -18.01 23.14
N THR A 248 0.59 -17.68 24.33
CA THR A 248 0.43 -16.30 24.80
C THR A 248 1.71 -15.47 24.67
N GLU A 249 2.85 -16.05 25.05
CA GLU A 249 4.18 -15.43 24.97
C GLU A 249 4.60 -15.06 23.53
N LYS A 250 4.09 -15.76 22.51
CA LYS A 250 4.44 -15.53 21.10
C LYS A 250 3.40 -14.69 20.36
N ARG A 251 2.22 -14.44 20.92
CA ARG A 251 1.12 -13.74 20.23
C ARG A 251 1.54 -12.36 19.75
N MET A 252 2.24 -11.59 20.59
CA MET A 252 2.68 -10.24 20.24
C MET A 252 3.68 -10.28 19.07
N ARG A 253 4.68 -11.15 19.13
CA ARG A 253 5.61 -11.38 18.03
C ARG A 253 4.90 -11.73 16.72
N ILE A 254 4.01 -12.72 16.73
CA ILE A 254 3.26 -13.14 15.54
C ILE A 254 2.38 -12.00 15.01
N TYR A 255 1.74 -11.23 15.89
CA TYR A 255 0.95 -10.07 15.52
C TYR A 255 1.81 -8.99 14.83
N LYS A 256 2.96 -8.64 15.41
CA LYS A 256 3.89 -7.63 14.87
C LYS A 256 4.45 -8.05 13.51
N LEU A 257 5.00 -9.26 13.41
CA LEU A 257 5.50 -9.81 12.14
C LEU A 257 4.38 -9.87 11.09
N GLY A 258 3.18 -10.29 11.49
CA GLY A 258 2.02 -10.36 10.62
C GLY A 258 1.57 -8.99 10.08
N THR A 259 1.71 -7.94 10.88
CA THR A 259 1.42 -6.56 10.45
C THR A 259 2.42 -6.08 9.40
N ILE A 260 3.71 -6.38 9.59
CA ILE A 260 4.75 -6.03 8.60
C ILE A 260 4.52 -6.80 7.29
N ILE A 261 4.19 -8.08 7.40
CA ILE A 261 3.84 -8.93 6.26
C ILE A 261 2.63 -8.37 5.50
N HIS A 262 1.59 -7.95 6.22
CA HIS A 262 0.39 -7.37 5.64
C HIS A 262 0.73 -6.17 4.75
N GLU A 263 1.58 -5.25 5.24
CA GLU A 263 2.01 -4.09 4.44
C GLU A 263 2.87 -4.47 3.23
N ILE A 264 3.77 -5.46 3.37
CA ILE A 264 4.53 -6.00 2.22
C ILE A 264 3.57 -6.60 1.19
N ALA A 265 2.51 -7.26 1.65
CA ALA A 265 1.54 -7.90 0.78
C ALA A 265 0.72 -6.90 -0.05
N HIS A 266 0.47 -5.68 0.44
CA HIS A 266 -0.08 -4.61 -0.41
C HIS A 266 0.83 -4.29 -1.60
N HIS A 267 2.16 -4.24 -1.40
CA HIS A 267 3.08 -4.07 -2.52
C HIS A 267 2.98 -5.27 -3.48
N ILE A 268 2.99 -6.50 -2.96
CA ILE A 268 2.88 -7.69 -3.82
C ILE A 268 1.59 -7.64 -4.66
N TYR A 269 0.46 -7.30 -4.04
CA TYR A 269 -0.81 -7.11 -4.73
C TYR A 269 -0.70 -6.06 -5.85
N ASP A 270 -0.07 -4.92 -5.55
CA ASP A 270 0.00 -3.80 -6.48
C ASP A 270 0.94 -4.02 -7.65
N TYR A 271 2.11 -4.63 -7.42
CA TYR A 271 3.12 -4.80 -8.46
C TYR A 271 3.07 -6.15 -9.16
N MET A 272 2.75 -7.23 -8.45
CA MET A 272 2.88 -8.60 -8.95
C MET A 272 1.57 -9.17 -9.50
N MET A 273 0.42 -8.66 -9.07
CA MET A 273 -0.87 -9.15 -9.54
C MET A 273 -1.34 -8.39 -10.78
N ASN A 274 -1.29 -9.06 -11.93
CA ASN A 274 -1.74 -8.49 -13.20
C ASN A 274 -3.28 -8.44 -13.30
N THR A 275 -3.81 -7.74 -14.31
CA THR A 275 -5.26 -7.58 -14.48
C THR A 275 -6.05 -8.89 -14.49
N ASP A 276 -5.57 -9.95 -15.14
CA ASP A 276 -6.29 -11.22 -15.22
C ASP A 276 -6.28 -11.95 -13.86
N GLU A 277 -5.16 -11.91 -13.15
CA GLU A 277 -5.04 -12.46 -11.79
C GLU A 277 -5.93 -11.71 -10.80
N ARG A 278 -6.06 -10.38 -10.96
CA ARG A 278 -6.99 -9.57 -10.15
C ARG A 278 -8.43 -10.02 -10.34
N LEU A 279 -8.82 -10.37 -11.57
CA LEU A 279 -10.17 -10.87 -11.84
C LEU A 279 -10.40 -12.24 -11.20
N GLN A 280 -9.45 -13.18 -11.37
CA GLN A 280 -9.51 -14.50 -10.73
C GLN A 280 -9.58 -14.38 -9.20
N TRP A 281 -8.79 -13.46 -8.63
CA TRP A 281 -8.77 -13.19 -7.20
C TRP A 281 -10.13 -12.67 -6.71
N LYS A 282 -10.72 -11.69 -7.40
CA LYS A 282 -12.05 -11.15 -7.06
C LYS A 282 -13.12 -12.24 -7.05
N GLU A 283 -13.17 -13.04 -8.12
CA GLU A 283 -14.14 -14.15 -8.22
C GLU A 283 -13.97 -15.19 -7.11
N LEU A 284 -12.75 -15.41 -6.66
CA LEU A 284 -12.45 -16.34 -5.57
C LEU A 284 -12.85 -15.74 -4.21
N VAL A 285 -12.49 -14.48 -3.96
CA VAL A 285 -12.83 -13.75 -2.72
C VAL A 285 -14.35 -13.60 -2.57
N ASP A 286 -15.08 -13.26 -3.64
CA ASP A 286 -16.54 -13.12 -3.61
C ASP A 286 -17.27 -14.42 -3.22
N LYS A 287 -16.63 -15.57 -3.38
CA LYS A 287 -17.14 -16.91 -3.00
C LYS A 287 -16.60 -17.41 -1.67
N THR A 288 -15.76 -16.63 -1.00
CA THR A 288 -15.09 -17.00 0.24
C THR A 288 -15.69 -16.19 1.39
N GLN A 289 -15.83 -16.82 2.55
CA GLN A 289 -16.18 -16.10 3.77
C GLN A 289 -15.13 -15.04 4.09
N VAL A 290 -15.52 -14.01 4.84
CA VAL A 290 -14.61 -12.95 5.27
C VAL A 290 -13.39 -13.54 5.99
N ILE A 291 -12.19 -13.06 5.63
CA ILE A 291 -10.93 -13.63 6.14
C ILE A 291 -10.61 -13.25 7.58
N THR A 292 -10.84 -11.98 7.93
CA THR A 292 -10.68 -11.43 9.28
C THR A 292 -11.67 -10.29 9.49
N ASP A 293 -11.98 -9.97 10.75
CA ASP A 293 -12.87 -8.87 11.10
C ASP A 293 -12.39 -7.51 10.55
N TYR A 294 -11.07 -7.35 10.37
CA TYR A 294 -10.50 -6.14 9.76
C TYR A 294 -10.94 -5.99 8.30
N ALA A 295 -10.86 -7.06 7.51
CA ALA A 295 -11.30 -7.04 6.11
C ALA A 295 -12.82 -6.80 5.98
N LYS A 296 -13.61 -7.22 6.98
CA LYS A 296 -15.06 -6.99 7.02
C LYS A 296 -15.44 -5.52 6.94
N LEU A 297 -14.61 -4.61 7.46
CA LEU A 297 -14.89 -3.17 7.44
C LEU A 297 -15.02 -2.59 6.02
N TYR A 298 -14.55 -3.33 5.01
CA TYR A 298 -14.58 -2.93 3.60
C TYR A 298 -15.65 -3.67 2.79
N THR A 299 -16.41 -4.61 3.37
CA THR A 299 -17.47 -5.35 2.65
C THR A 299 -18.77 -4.56 2.50
N ASP A 300 -19.02 -3.61 3.40
CA ASP A 300 -20.33 -2.98 3.56
C ASP A 300 -20.49 -1.69 2.72
N ASP A 301 -19.46 -1.31 1.95
CA ASP A 301 -19.41 -0.08 1.17
C ASP A 301 -18.90 -0.37 -0.26
N GLU A 302 -19.77 -0.27 -1.26
CA GLU A 302 -19.41 -0.52 -2.66
C GLU A 302 -18.26 0.37 -3.15
N ALA A 303 -18.14 1.60 -2.63
CA ALA A 303 -17.05 2.50 -2.98
C ALA A 303 -15.68 1.99 -2.49
N LYS A 304 -15.68 1.11 -1.48
CA LYS A 304 -14.48 0.50 -0.88
C LYS A 304 -14.25 -0.93 -1.31
N LYS A 305 -15.12 -1.50 -2.16
CA LYS A 305 -15.00 -2.89 -2.61
C LYS A 305 -13.67 -3.18 -3.32
N SER A 306 -13.07 -2.20 -4.00
CA SER A 306 -11.73 -2.34 -4.56
C SER A 306 -10.64 -2.49 -3.49
N GLN A 307 -10.77 -1.77 -2.36
CA GLN A 307 -9.90 -1.88 -1.19
C GLN A 307 -10.11 -3.22 -0.49
N TYR A 308 -11.35 -3.70 -0.37
CA TYR A 308 -11.65 -5.01 0.21
C TYR A 308 -10.82 -6.15 -0.40
N TYR A 309 -10.70 -6.21 -1.73
CA TYR A 309 -9.90 -7.26 -2.39
C TYR A 309 -8.40 -7.17 -2.08
N ASN A 310 -7.87 -5.96 -1.93
CA ASN A 310 -6.47 -5.73 -1.55
C ASN A 310 -6.23 -6.14 -0.09
N GLU A 311 -7.11 -5.71 0.81
CA GLU A 311 -7.06 -6.04 2.24
C GLU A 311 -7.20 -7.54 2.47
N PHE A 312 -8.11 -8.20 1.75
CA PHE A 312 -8.26 -9.65 1.80
C PHE A 312 -6.95 -10.35 1.37
N PHE A 313 -6.28 -9.84 0.33
CA PHE A 313 -5.00 -10.38 -0.12
C PHE A 313 -3.91 -10.19 0.93
N ALA A 314 -3.80 -8.99 1.50
CA ALA A 314 -2.81 -8.68 2.51
C ALA A 314 -2.98 -9.54 3.78
N GLU A 315 -4.22 -9.69 4.26
CA GLU A 315 -4.55 -10.58 5.36
C GLU A 315 -4.30 -12.05 5.01
N SER A 316 -4.53 -12.47 3.76
CA SER A 316 -4.25 -13.84 3.32
C SER A 316 -2.75 -14.17 3.39
N ILE A 317 -1.90 -13.26 2.92
CA ILE A 317 -0.44 -13.43 2.99
C ILE A 317 0.04 -13.40 4.46
N ARG A 318 -0.52 -12.51 5.28
CA ARG A 318 -0.28 -12.47 6.73
C ARG A 318 -0.55 -13.82 7.37
N LEU A 319 -1.74 -14.37 7.17
CA LEU A 319 -2.13 -15.66 7.77
C LEU A 319 -1.30 -16.81 7.20
N LYS A 320 -1.05 -16.83 5.89
CA LYS A 320 -0.23 -17.87 5.23
C LYS A 320 1.16 -17.99 5.85
N ILE A 321 1.81 -16.86 6.17
CA ILE A 321 3.18 -16.87 6.69
C ILE A 321 3.21 -17.04 8.21
N THR A 322 2.30 -16.37 8.93
CA THR A 322 2.40 -16.31 10.40
C THR A 322 1.68 -17.45 11.12
N VAL A 323 0.61 -17.98 10.54
CA VAL A 323 -0.22 -19.05 11.09
C VAL A 323 -0.67 -20.03 9.99
N PRO A 324 0.29 -20.67 9.28
CA PRO A 324 0.03 -21.43 8.06
C PRO A 324 -1.00 -22.55 8.21
N ASP A 325 -1.01 -23.25 9.35
CA ASP A 325 -1.90 -24.39 9.56
C ASP A 325 -3.36 -23.92 9.72
N TYR A 326 -3.59 -22.86 10.51
CA TYR A 326 -4.89 -22.20 10.60
C TYR A 326 -5.38 -21.74 9.22
N PHE A 327 -4.49 -21.12 8.43
CA PHE A 327 -4.84 -20.61 7.11
C PHE A 327 -5.20 -21.71 6.11
N LYS A 328 -4.44 -22.81 6.09
CA LYS A 328 -4.70 -23.97 5.22
C LYS A 328 -6.02 -24.64 5.56
N GLU A 329 -6.35 -24.75 6.85
CA GLU A 329 -7.60 -25.35 7.31
C GLU A 329 -8.82 -24.49 6.95
N LYS A 330 -8.77 -23.18 7.27
CA LYS A 330 -9.92 -22.28 7.12
C LYS A 330 -10.10 -21.74 5.70
N PHE A 331 -9.02 -21.58 4.93
CA PHE A 331 -9.03 -20.94 3.61
C PHE A 331 -8.25 -21.73 2.55
N PRO A 332 -8.52 -23.04 2.34
CA PRO A 332 -7.70 -23.92 1.50
C PRO A 332 -7.62 -23.44 0.03
N LYS A 333 -8.72 -22.95 -0.54
CA LYS A 333 -8.75 -22.46 -1.93
C LYS A 333 -7.93 -21.18 -2.13
N ILE A 334 -7.96 -20.28 -1.15
CA ILE A 334 -7.13 -19.07 -1.14
C ILE A 334 -5.66 -19.47 -1.01
N ASN A 335 -5.34 -20.36 -0.08
CA ASN A 335 -3.99 -20.87 0.09
C ASN A 335 -3.45 -21.52 -1.20
N GLN A 336 -4.28 -22.30 -1.90
CA GLN A 336 -3.92 -22.90 -3.19
C GLN A 336 -3.60 -21.84 -4.23
N PHE A 337 -4.50 -20.86 -4.45
CA PHE A 337 -4.27 -19.76 -5.38
C PHE A 337 -2.93 -19.04 -5.10
N LEU A 338 -2.67 -18.71 -3.83
CA LEU A 338 -1.44 -18.04 -3.44
C LEU A 338 -0.19 -18.89 -3.69
N SER A 339 -0.28 -20.21 -3.47
CA SER A 339 0.84 -21.12 -3.69
C SER A 339 1.15 -21.30 -5.18
N ASP A 340 0.11 -21.31 -6.02
CA ASP A 340 0.24 -21.46 -7.47
C ASP A 340 0.77 -20.18 -8.15
N LYS A 341 0.33 -19.02 -7.67
CA LYS A 341 0.65 -17.72 -8.30
C LYS A 341 1.89 -17.04 -7.70
N PHE A 342 2.19 -17.30 -6.43
CA PHE A 342 3.24 -16.60 -5.68
C PHE A 342 4.18 -17.58 -4.97
N SER A 343 4.79 -18.50 -5.72
CA SER A 343 5.72 -19.52 -5.22
C SER A 343 6.98 -18.97 -4.51
N GLU A 344 7.26 -17.68 -4.69
CA GLU A 344 8.36 -16.97 -4.01
C GLU A 344 8.00 -16.51 -2.58
N ILE A 345 6.76 -16.76 -2.15
CA ILE A 345 6.28 -16.56 -0.77
C ILE A 345 6.36 -17.88 -0.02
N LYS A 346 7.20 -17.94 1.01
CA LYS A 346 7.46 -19.13 1.82
C LYS A 346 6.77 -18.98 3.18
N SER A 347 6.01 -20.02 3.56
CA SER A 347 5.36 -20.17 4.86
C SER A 347 6.20 -21.02 5.80
#